data_AF-A0A7Y9LTN6-F1
#
_entry.id   AF-A0A7Y9LTN6-F1
#
_cell.length_a   1.000
_cell.length_b   1.000
_cell.length_c   1.000
_cell.angle_alpha   90.00
_cell.angle_beta   90.00
_cell.angle_gamma   90.00
#
_symmetry.space_group_name_H-M   'P 1'
#
loop_
_entity.id
_entity.type
_entity.pdbx_description
1 polymer ?
#
loop_
_entity_poly.entity_id
_entity_poly.type
_entity_poly.pdbx_seq_one_letter_code
_entity_poly.pdbx_strand_id
1 'polypeptide(L)'
;MRQTSDSCLDIWMDREALAEAMIPVVGRLYRENNVVTSIHGRDLTNKSTMDILKAHRFARRINKEELLPEETSPLLKVLAQLRLGPATIDIARLNQKFKEEGDGASLEEFLRGELAAIVGQYGGHNRTGIDVILYGFGRIGRLLARLLIERAGGGYGLRLRAIVVRRGSENDLSKRASLLRRDSVHGPFEGTIRVNQDTNTITANGVQVQVIYSDNPASIDYTAYGITNALVVDNTGRWRDAEGLSQHLRSKGVARVLLTAPGKGSLKNIVHGINHGSIEDTDRIVSAASCTTNAITPVLKAINDRFGVVHGHVETVHSFTNDQNLIDNFHNGDRRGRSAALNMVITETGAAKAVAKALPELLGKLTGSAIRVPTPDVSLAILNLSLENGTTKEEVNSYLREMSLHSDLRDQIDYIDSPEVVSTDFVGSRRTGIVDGLATVSTDRSLILYVWYDNEFGYSCQVVRIAEEMSGINRPAFPAEDLVRENLPVLATQGSI
;
A
#
# COMPACT_ATOMS: atom_id res chain seq x y z
N MET A 1 31.14 -23.49 -19.23
CA MET A 1 31.74 -24.32 -18.16
C MET A 1 30.62 -24.80 -17.24
N ARG A 2 30.64 -26.05 -16.78
CA ARG A 2 29.69 -26.49 -15.74
C ARG A 2 30.05 -25.74 -14.46
N GLN A 3 29.09 -24.99 -13.90
CA GLN A 3 29.25 -24.39 -12.59
C GLN A 3 29.46 -25.52 -11.57
N THR A 4 30.54 -25.45 -10.79
CA THR A 4 30.78 -26.32 -9.64
C THR A 4 30.02 -25.77 -8.42
N SER A 5 29.76 -26.61 -7.42
CA SER A 5 29.15 -26.17 -6.15
C SER A 5 29.90 -24.98 -5.56
N ASP A 6 31.23 -25.05 -5.56
CA ASP A 6 32.09 -23.99 -5.02
C ASP A 6 31.97 -22.70 -5.85
N SER A 7 31.96 -22.79 -7.18
CA SER A 7 31.78 -21.60 -8.02
C SER A 7 30.42 -20.92 -7.84
N CYS A 8 29.35 -21.68 -7.53
CA CYS A 8 28.05 -21.11 -7.21
C CYS A 8 28.08 -20.38 -5.87
N LEU A 9 28.78 -20.93 -4.87
CA LEU A 9 28.93 -20.33 -3.55
C LEU A 9 29.78 -19.06 -3.63
N ASP A 10 30.89 -19.08 -4.37
CA ASP A 10 31.75 -17.90 -4.56
C ASP A 10 30.98 -16.74 -5.20
N ILE A 11 30.24 -17.00 -6.28
CA ILE A 11 29.37 -16.00 -6.94
C ILE A 11 28.31 -15.48 -5.95
N TRP A 12 27.74 -16.35 -5.13
CA TRP A 12 26.76 -15.93 -4.11
C TRP A 12 27.39 -15.01 -3.06
N MET A 13 28.58 -15.35 -2.56
CA MET A 13 29.31 -14.56 -1.57
C MET A 13 29.66 -13.16 -2.10
N ASP A 14 30.06 -13.06 -3.37
CA ASP A 14 30.34 -11.76 -4.01
C ASP A 14 29.08 -10.89 -4.11
N ARG A 15 27.95 -11.49 -4.54
CA ARG A 15 26.66 -10.80 -4.59
C ARG A 15 26.18 -10.35 -3.22
N GLU A 16 26.37 -11.20 -2.20
CA GLU A 16 26.04 -10.89 -0.81
C GLU A 16 26.85 -9.69 -0.29
N ALA A 17 28.16 -9.69 -0.51
CA ALA A 17 29.05 -8.58 -0.14
C ALA A 17 28.65 -7.26 -0.83
N LEU A 18 28.25 -7.31 -2.11
CA LEU A 18 27.75 -6.13 -2.81
C LEU A 18 26.43 -5.62 -2.22
N ALA A 19 25.49 -6.52 -1.95
CA ALA A 19 24.21 -6.15 -1.33
C ALA A 19 24.40 -5.56 0.08
N GLU A 20 25.33 -6.07 0.87
CA GLU A 20 25.73 -5.48 2.16
C GLU A 20 26.26 -4.06 1.99
N ALA A 21 27.13 -3.84 1.00
CA ALA A 21 27.68 -2.52 0.71
C ALA A 21 26.63 -1.51 0.21
N MET A 22 25.51 -1.97 -0.36
CA MET A 22 24.39 -1.11 -0.78
C MET A 22 23.59 -0.55 0.40
N ILE A 23 23.42 -1.31 1.48
CA ILE A 23 22.63 -0.92 2.67
C ILE A 23 23.01 0.46 3.22
N PRO A 24 24.29 0.77 3.52
CA PRO A 24 24.65 2.09 4.05
C PRO A 24 24.41 3.23 3.05
N VAL A 25 24.50 2.96 1.75
CA VAL A 25 24.25 3.95 0.69
C VAL A 25 22.76 4.27 0.58
N VAL A 26 21.92 3.22 0.47
CA VAL A 26 20.45 3.35 0.49
C VAL A 26 19.99 4.06 1.76
N GLY A 27 20.51 3.64 2.92
CA GLY A 27 20.17 4.26 4.20
C GLY A 27 20.57 5.74 4.27
N ARG A 28 21.69 6.13 3.65
CA ARG A 28 22.13 7.54 3.59
C ARG A 28 21.21 8.36 2.71
N LEU A 29 20.93 7.90 1.49
CA LEU A 29 19.99 8.53 0.56
C LEU A 29 18.63 8.77 1.21
N TYR A 30 18.12 7.78 1.94
CA TYR A 30 16.85 7.92 2.65
C TYR A 30 16.93 8.92 3.83
N ARG A 31 17.93 8.80 4.71
CA ARG A 31 18.01 9.64 5.92
C ARG A 31 18.37 11.09 5.63
N GLU A 32 19.23 11.32 4.64
CA GLU A 32 19.80 12.63 4.35
C GLU A 32 19.00 13.33 3.24
N ASN A 33 18.65 12.62 2.16
CA ASN A 33 17.98 13.21 0.99
C ASN A 33 16.47 12.95 0.95
N ASN A 34 15.93 12.08 1.82
CA ASN A 34 14.58 11.54 1.71
C ASN A 34 14.28 10.89 0.35
N VAL A 35 15.31 10.25 -0.21
CA VAL A 35 15.21 9.46 -1.44
C VAL A 35 14.86 8.02 -1.07
N VAL A 36 13.72 7.56 -1.57
CA VAL A 36 13.28 6.16 -1.42
C VAL A 36 13.70 5.40 -2.68
N THR A 37 14.55 4.40 -2.54
CA THR A 37 15.02 3.60 -3.67
C THR A 37 14.27 2.28 -3.79
N SER A 38 13.90 1.89 -5.00
CA SER A 38 13.21 0.63 -5.29
C SER A 38 13.83 -0.14 -6.45
N ILE A 39 13.52 -1.44 -6.52
CA ILE A 39 13.69 -2.27 -7.72
C ILE A 39 12.32 -2.71 -8.18
N HIS A 40 11.85 -2.14 -9.28
CA HIS A 40 10.51 -2.36 -9.83
C HIS A 40 9.41 -2.26 -8.76
N GLY A 41 9.43 -1.15 -8.01
CA GLY A 41 8.51 -0.85 -6.91
C GLY A 41 8.76 -1.61 -5.60
N ARG A 42 9.73 -2.54 -5.53
CA ARG A 42 10.16 -3.16 -4.27
C ARG A 42 11.11 -2.25 -3.52
N ASP A 43 10.66 -1.69 -2.41
CA ASP A 43 11.43 -0.80 -1.54
C ASP A 43 12.69 -1.47 -0.98
N LEU A 44 13.83 -0.79 -1.08
CA LEU A 44 15.13 -1.21 -0.55
C LEU A 44 15.47 -0.59 0.82
N THR A 45 14.64 0.34 1.30
CA THR A 45 14.85 1.06 2.55
C THR A 45 14.67 0.13 3.75
N ASN A 46 15.61 0.18 4.70
CA ASN A 46 15.61 -0.65 5.92
C ASN A 46 15.48 -2.16 5.63
N LYS A 47 16.03 -2.63 4.51
CA LYS A 47 16.01 -4.04 4.11
C LYS A 47 17.28 -4.77 4.53
N SER A 48 17.14 -6.06 4.79
CA SER A 48 18.28 -6.95 4.98
C SER A 48 19.01 -7.19 3.66
N THR A 49 20.24 -7.69 3.72
CA THR A 49 21.01 -8.14 2.55
C THR A 49 20.20 -9.10 1.68
N MET A 50 19.52 -10.06 2.33
CA MET A 50 18.71 -11.07 1.65
C MET A 50 17.49 -10.48 0.95
N ASP A 51 16.86 -9.47 1.54
CA ASP A 51 15.72 -8.79 0.93
C ASP A 51 16.14 -7.99 -0.30
N ILE A 52 17.32 -7.34 -0.27
CA ILE A 52 17.89 -6.65 -1.43
C ILE A 52 18.18 -7.66 -2.55
N LEU A 53 18.81 -8.80 -2.26
CA LEU A 53 19.06 -9.86 -3.26
C LEU A 53 17.77 -10.44 -3.84
N LYS A 54 16.73 -10.64 -3.01
CA LYS A 54 15.41 -11.07 -3.48
C LYS A 54 14.76 -10.03 -4.40
N ALA A 55 14.92 -8.73 -4.12
CA ALA A 55 14.41 -7.67 -4.98
C ALA A 55 15.11 -7.66 -6.35
N HIS A 56 16.44 -7.85 -6.39
CA HIS A 56 17.19 -8.02 -7.63
C HIS A 56 16.71 -9.23 -8.44
N ARG A 57 16.58 -10.40 -7.78
CA ARG A 57 16.08 -11.62 -8.43
C ARG A 57 14.65 -11.48 -8.91
N PHE A 58 13.83 -10.62 -8.30
CA PHE A 58 12.47 -10.36 -8.75
C PHE A 58 12.43 -9.69 -10.14
N ALA A 59 13.44 -8.89 -10.50
CA ALA A 59 13.50 -8.18 -11.79
C ALA A 59 13.39 -9.10 -13.01
N ARG A 60 13.80 -10.38 -12.89
CA ARG A 60 13.65 -11.39 -13.96
C ARG A 60 12.20 -11.66 -14.36
N ARG A 61 11.24 -11.36 -13.49
CA ARG A 61 9.81 -11.47 -13.82
C ARG A 61 9.35 -10.37 -14.77
N ILE A 62 10.12 -9.29 -14.89
CA ILE A 62 9.79 -8.08 -15.64
C ILE A 62 10.64 -8.05 -16.92
N ASN A 63 11.96 -8.07 -16.77
CA ASN A 63 12.89 -7.90 -17.89
C ASN A 63 13.34 -9.24 -18.50
N LYS A 64 12.76 -10.37 -18.07
CA LYS A 64 13.15 -11.76 -18.43
C LYS A 64 14.60 -12.15 -18.07
N GLU A 65 15.39 -11.22 -17.56
CA GLU A 65 16.77 -11.40 -17.11
C GLU A 65 16.94 -11.02 -15.64
N GLU A 66 17.86 -11.69 -14.93
CA GLU A 66 18.19 -11.35 -13.55
C GLU A 66 18.97 -10.02 -13.51
N LEU A 67 18.48 -9.06 -12.72
CA LEU A 67 19.21 -7.83 -12.45
C LEU A 67 20.28 -8.12 -11.40
N LEU A 68 21.55 -7.82 -11.72
CA LEU A 68 22.66 -8.14 -10.84
C LEU A 68 23.02 -6.94 -9.94
N PRO A 69 23.39 -7.16 -8.64
CA PRO A 69 23.84 -6.08 -7.75
C PRO A 69 25.04 -5.28 -8.30
N GLU A 70 25.88 -5.92 -9.11
CA GLU A 70 27.01 -5.33 -9.85
C GLU A 70 26.57 -4.18 -10.75
N GLU A 71 25.35 -4.23 -11.26
CA GLU A 71 24.79 -3.23 -12.17
C GLU A 71 24.18 -2.05 -11.41
N THR A 72 23.55 -2.30 -10.26
CA THR A 72 22.83 -1.26 -9.50
C THR A 72 23.68 -0.57 -8.43
N SER A 73 24.73 -1.24 -7.93
CA SER A 73 25.65 -0.67 -6.94
C SER A 73 26.37 0.58 -7.44
N PRO A 74 26.89 0.65 -8.70
CA PRO A 74 27.43 1.89 -9.26
C PRO A 74 26.42 3.04 -9.30
N LEU A 75 25.16 2.75 -9.70
CA LEU A 75 24.08 3.75 -9.72
C LEU A 75 23.89 4.38 -8.34
N LEU A 76 23.74 3.55 -7.30
CA LEU A 76 23.56 4.04 -5.93
C LEU A 76 24.72 4.92 -5.45
N LYS A 77 25.96 4.55 -5.79
CA LYS A 77 27.16 5.33 -5.43
C LYS A 77 27.14 6.71 -6.07
N VAL A 78 26.77 6.81 -7.35
CA VAL A 78 26.63 8.09 -8.05
C VAL A 78 25.48 8.91 -7.46
N LEU A 79 24.29 8.32 -7.28
CA LEU A 79 23.13 8.99 -6.68
C LEU A 79 23.47 9.65 -5.33
N ALA A 80 24.23 8.96 -4.48
CA ALA A 80 24.64 9.47 -3.17
C ALA A 80 25.56 10.71 -3.24
N GLN A 81 26.19 10.96 -4.39
CA GLN A 81 27.06 12.13 -4.61
C GLN A 81 26.31 13.32 -5.23
N LEU A 82 25.14 13.10 -5.82
CA LEU A 82 24.38 14.12 -6.55
C LEU A 82 23.63 15.13 -5.67
N ARG A 83 23.67 14.96 -4.33
CA ARG A 83 22.99 15.86 -3.38
C ARG A 83 21.51 16.08 -3.75
N LEU A 84 20.80 14.98 -3.95
CA LEU A 84 19.41 14.96 -4.42
C LEU A 84 18.44 15.60 -3.42
N GLY A 85 17.35 16.17 -3.92
CA GLY A 85 16.12 16.44 -3.15
C GLY A 85 15.27 15.17 -2.94
N PRO A 86 14.15 15.27 -2.20
CA PRO A 86 13.23 14.16 -1.94
C PRO A 86 12.65 13.58 -3.23
N ALA A 87 12.70 12.26 -3.38
CA ALA A 87 12.21 11.56 -4.56
C ALA A 87 11.97 10.08 -4.29
N THR A 88 11.24 9.43 -5.19
CA THR A 88 11.23 7.96 -5.30
C THR A 88 12.04 7.59 -6.53
N ILE A 89 13.02 6.69 -6.41
CA ILE A 89 13.91 6.33 -7.51
C ILE A 89 13.90 4.82 -7.71
N ASP A 90 13.42 4.37 -8.86
CA ASP A 90 13.52 2.98 -9.27
C ASP A 90 14.86 2.72 -9.96
N ILE A 91 15.81 2.15 -9.22
CA ILE A 91 17.19 1.96 -9.70
C ILE A 91 17.28 0.90 -10.81
N ALA A 92 16.32 -0.03 -10.86
CA ALA A 92 16.26 -1.03 -11.93
C ALA A 92 15.85 -0.41 -13.26
N ARG A 93 14.79 0.42 -13.24
CA ARG A 93 14.35 1.16 -14.43
C ARG A 93 15.38 2.19 -14.89
N LEU A 94 16.05 2.89 -13.98
CA LEU A 94 17.15 3.79 -14.35
C LEU A 94 18.32 3.04 -14.99
N ASN A 95 18.71 1.88 -14.46
CA ASN A 95 19.75 1.05 -15.06
C ASN A 95 19.36 0.61 -16.47
N GLN A 96 18.12 0.19 -16.67
CA GLN A 96 17.61 -0.18 -17.98
C GLN A 96 17.63 1.01 -18.95
N LYS A 97 17.08 2.16 -18.56
CA LYS A 97 17.08 3.37 -19.37
C LYS A 97 18.49 3.82 -19.74
N PHE A 98 19.45 3.74 -18.82
CA PHE A 98 20.86 4.05 -19.11
C PHE A 98 21.46 3.11 -20.17
N LYS A 99 21.14 1.82 -20.14
CA LYS A 99 21.61 0.86 -21.15
C LYS A 99 21.00 1.12 -22.53
N GLU A 100 19.75 1.55 -22.58
CA GLU A 100 19.01 1.79 -23.82
C GLU A 100 19.34 3.16 -24.44
N GLU A 101 19.51 4.20 -23.61
CA GLU A 101 19.56 5.60 -24.04
C GLU A 101 20.83 6.35 -23.63
N GLY A 102 21.77 5.70 -22.93
CA GLY A 102 22.97 6.37 -22.41
C GLY A 102 23.93 6.91 -23.48
N ASP A 103 23.87 6.38 -24.71
CA ASP A 103 24.57 6.84 -25.93
C ASP A 103 26.01 7.39 -25.72
N GLY A 104 26.85 6.62 -25.00
CA GLY A 104 28.25 6.96 -24.75
C GLY A 104 28.50 7.98 -23.62
N ALA A 105 27.46 8.51 -22.98
CA ALA A 105 27.58 9.32 -21.78
C ALA A 105 28.07 8.48 -20.58
N SER A 106 28.79 9.12 -19.67
CA SER A 106 29.08 8.51 -18.38
C SER A 106 27.79 8.36 -17.56
N LEU A 107 27.79 7.39 -16.63
CA LEU A 107 26.64 7.16 -15.75
C LEU A 107 26.26 8.42 -14.95
N GLU A 108 27.25 9.22 -14.54
CA GLU A 108 26.99 10.47 -13.82
C GLU A 108 26.32 11.52 -14.70
N GLU A 109 26.77 11.71 -15.94
CA GLU A 109 26.16 12.65 -16.89
C GLU A 109 24.70 12.28 -17.18
N PHE A 110 24.43 11.00 -17.41
CA PHE A 110 23.08 10.48 -17.62
C PHE A 110 22.18 10.75 -16.39
N LEU A 111 22.61 10.36 -15.19
CA LEU A 111 21.82 10.53 -13.98
C LEU A 111 21.60 12.02 -13.64
N ARG A 112 22.56 12.90 -13.94
CA ARG A 112 22.36 14.35 -13.78
C ARG A 112 21.32 14.91 -14.73
N GLY A 113 21.23 14.39 -15.95
CA GLY A 113 20.18 14.74 -16.92
C GLY A 113 18.81 14.26 -16.46
N GLU A 114 18.68 12.96 -16.19
CA GLU A 114 17.39 12.35 -15.80
C GLU A 114 16.83 12.89 -14.47
N LEU A 115 17.71 13.21 -13.52
CA LEU A 115 17.34 13.69 -12.19
C LEU A 115 17.49 15.22 -12.07
N ALA A 116 17.59 15.96 -13.18
CA ALA A 116 17.87 17.40 -13.17
C ALA A 116 16.91 18.20 -12.26
N ALA A 117 15.65 17.76 -12.14
CA ALA A 117 14.65 18.38 -11.29
C ALA A 117 14.93 18.26 -9.78
N ILE A 118 15.84 17.39 -9.34
CA ILE A 118 16.15 17.15 -7.93
C ILE A 118 17.65 17.22 -7.58
N VAL A 119 18.56 17.21 -8.57
CA VAL A 119 20.01 17.29 -8.34
C VAL A 119 20.38 18.61 -7.66
N GLY A 120 21.27 18.54 -6.66
CA GLY A 120 21.74 19.70 -5.91
C GLY A 120 20.74 20.29 -4.91
N GLN A 121 19.53 19.74 -4.80
CA GLN A 121 18.47 20.25 -3.92
C GLN A 121 18.51 19.70 -2.49
N TYR A 122 19.60 19.04 -2.10
CA TYR A 122 19.82 18.59 -0.72
C TYR A 122 19.59 19.71 0.30
N GLY A 123 18.72 19.45 1.28
CA GLY A 123 18.40 20.41 2.34
C GLY A 123 17.53 21.59 1.89
N GLY A 124 17.13 21.66 0.61
CA GLY A 124 16.24 22.71 0.09
C GLY A 124 14.82 22.63 0.63
N HIS A 125 14.40 21.47 1.12
CA HIS A 125 13.19 21.31 1.89
C HIS A 125 13.54 21.32 3.37
N ASN A 126 13.21 22.41 4.07
CA ASN A 126 13.03 22.35 5.53
C ASN A 126 12.12 21.16 5.86
N ARG A 127 12.20 20.59 7.06
CA ARG A 127 11.40 19.44 7.53
C ARG A 127 9.88 19.76 7.56
N THR A 128 9.29 20.06 6.40
CA THR A 128 7.92 20.46 6.14
C THR A 128 7.12 19.19 5.91
N GLY A 129 6.89 18.46 7.00
CA GLY A 129 5.97 17.33 7.01
C GLY A 129 4.59 17.76 7.48
N ILE A 130 3.57 16.99 7.10
CA ILE A 130 2.22 17.13 7.65
C ILE A 130 2.11 16.26 8.89
N ASP A 131 1.71 16.86 10.00
CA ASP A 131 1.47 16.15 11.25
C ASP A 131 0.22 15.28 11.10
N VAL A 132 0.34 14.02 11.52
CA VAL A 132 -0.74 13.03 11.48
C VAL A 132 -1.13 12.66 12.91
N ILE A 133 -2.44 12.65 13.13
CA ILE A 133 -3.07 12.20 14.37
C ILE A 133 -3.87 10.94 14.05
N LEU A 134 -3.60 9.83 14.74
CA LEU A 134 -4.44 8.64 14.62
C LEU A 134 -5.52 8.69 15.71
N TYR A 135 -6.77 8.92 15.31
CA TYR A 135 -7.90 8.88 16.23
C TYR A 135 -8.39 7.44 16.33
N GLY A 136 -8.08 6.80 17.44
CA GLY A 136 -8.16 5.35 17.64
C GLY A 136 -6.79 4.67 17.48
N PHE A 137 -6.58 3.62 18.27
CA PHE A 137 -5.34 2.82 18.27
C PHE A 137 -5.66 1.32 18.29
N GLY A 138 -6.68 0.95 17.52
CA GLY A 138 -7.12 -0.43 17.29
C GLY A 138 -6.21 -1.14 16.29
N ARG A 139 -6.77 -2.11 15.55
CA ARG A 139 -6.03 -2.91 14.58
C ARG A 139 -5.39 -2.05 13.46
N ILE A 140 -6.22 -1.34 12.69
CA ILE A 140 -5.76 -0.46 11.61
C ILE A 140 -4.90 0.68 12.15
N GLY A 141 -5.30 1.32 13.27
CA GLY A 141 -4.51 2.40 13.88
C GLY A 141 -3.09 1.99 14.26
N ARG A 142 -2.88 0.76 14.78
CA ARG A 142 -1.52 0.27 15.07
C ARG A 142 -0.71 0.00 13.81
N LEU A 143 -1.31 -0.55 12.76
CA LEU A 143 -0.60 -0.80 11.49
C LEU A 143 -0.24 0.50 10.78
N LEU A 144 -1.14 1.49 10.78
CA LEU A 144 -0.83 2.84 10.31
C LEU A 144 0.32 3.46 11.09
N ALA A 145 0.34 3.30 12.41
CA ALA A 145 1.47 3.78 13.21
C ALA A 145 2.77 3.08 12.81
N ARG A 146 2.77 1.75 12.62
CA ARG A 146 3.95 1.01 12.13
C ARG A 146 4.45 1.57 10.79
N LEU A 147 3.55 1.76 9.82
CA LEU A 147 3.89 2.30 8.49
C LEU A 147 4.41 3.74 8.56
N LEU A 148 3.77 4.61 9.34
CA LEU A 148 4.20 6.01 9.50
C LEU A 148 5.55 6.11 10.22
N ILE A 149 5.83 5.24 11.19
CA ILE A 149 7.11 5.18 11.88
C ILE A 149 8.22 4.64 10.96
N GLU A 150 7.92 3.59 10.17
CA GLU A 150 8.83 3.04 9.15
C GLU A 150 9.26 4.13 8.14
N ARG A 151 8.31 4.97 7.72
CA ARG A 151 8.48 6.01 6.71
C ARG A 151 8.92 7.38 7.24
N ALA A 152 9.27 7.49 8.53
CA ALA A 152 9.61 8.77 9.16
C ALA A 152 11.02 9.29 8.83
N GLY A 153 11.86 8.52 8.12
CA GLY A 153 13.23 8.89 7.79
C GLY A 153 13.28 10.14 6.91
N GLY A 154 14.37 10.91 6.99
CA GLY A 154 14.52 12.19 6.27
C GLY A 154 13.68 13.35 6.83
N GLY A 155 12.64 13.08 7.65
CA GLY A 155 11.82 14.11 8.28
C GLY A 155 10.91 14.88 7.33
N TYR A 156 10.66 14.36 6.13
CA TYR A 156 9.75 14.91 5.13
C TYR A 156 8.60 13.92 4.88
N GLY A 157 7.40 14.46 4.69
CA GLY A 157 6.18 13.69 4.46
C GLY A 157 5.26 13.62 5.68
N LEU A 158 4.57 12.50 5.86
CA LEU A 158 3.62 12.32 6.96
C LEU A 158 4.34 12.03 8.28
N ARG A 159 4.02 12.78 9.33
CA ARG A 159 4.68 12.69 10.64
C ARG A 159 3.68 12.28 11.70
N LEU A 160 3.76 11.04 12.19
CA LEU A 160 2.93 10.63 13.32
C LEU A 160 3.31 11.43 14.58
N ARG A 161 2.38 12.25 15.08
CA ARG A 161 2.60 13.11 16.25
C ARG A 161 1.76 12.73 17.45
N ALA A 162 0.56 12.21 17.22
CA ALA A 162 -0.33 11.83 18.31
C ALA A 162 -1.20 10.63 17.98
N ILE A 163 -1.61 9.91 19.02
CA ILE A 163 -2.72 8.96 18.99
C ILE A 163 -3.76 9.38 20.02
N VAL A 164 -5.03 9.25 19.68
CA VAL A 164 -6.14 9.56 20.58
C VAL A 164 -6.89 8.29 20.95
N VAL A 165 -7.09 8.08 22.24
CA VAL A 165 -7.65 6.84 22.78
C VAL A 165 -8.50 7.12 24.03
N ARG A 166 -9.35 6.16 24.40
CA ARG A 166 -9.98 6.17 25.73
C ARG A 166 -9.10 5.47 26.74
N ARG A 167 -9.03 5.98 27.96
CA ARG A 167 -8.26 5.35 29.04
C ARG A 167 -8.96 4.06 29.48
N GLY A 168 -8.29 2.92 29.34
CA GLY A 168 -8.85 1.61 29.68
C GLY A 168 -8.42 1.06 31.04
N SER A 169 -7.28 1.49 31.58
CA SER A 169 -6.77 1.08 32.90
C SER A 169 -5.66 2.03 33.38
N GLU A 170 -5.16 1.86 34.60
CA GLU A 170 -4.01 2.63 35.10
C GLU A 170 -2.75 2.41 34.24
N ASN A 171 -2.43 1.16 33.89
CA ASN A 171 -1.26 0.82 33.08
C ASN A 171 -1.53 0.84 31.55
N ASP A 172 -2.49 1.66 31.11
CA ASP A 172 -2.97 1.70 29.71
C ASP A 172 -1.85 2.05 28.71
N LEU A 173 -1.02 3.05 29.02
CA LEU A 173 0.07 3.48 28.14
C LEU A 173 1.07 2.36 27.84
N SER A 174 1.54 1.64 28.87
CA SER A 174 2.47 0.52 28.70
C SER A 174 1.83 -0.63 27.92
N LYS A 175 0.53 -0.90 28.15
CA LYS A 175 -0.21 -1.92 27.40
C LYS A 175 -0.31 -1.57 25.92
N ARG A 176 -0.59 -0.30 25.56
CA ARG A 176 -0.61 0.14 24.16
C ARG A 176 0.76 0.02 23.50
N ALA A 177 1.82 0.40 24.20
CA ALA A 177 3.18 0.19 23.71
C ALA A 177 3.52 -1.30 23.52
N SER A 178 3.04 -2.17 24.41
CA SER A 178 3.19 -3.62 24.28
C SER A 178 2.45 -4.19 23.06
N LEU A 179 1.22 -3.72 22.80
CA LEU A 179 0.43 -4.11 21.63
C LEU A 179 0.98 -3.55 20.32
N LEU A 180 1.70 -2.43 20.34
CA LEU A 180 2.47 -1.98 19.18
C LEU A 180 3.68 -2.91 18.95
N ARG A 181 4.37 -3.30 20.03
CA ARG A 181 5.56 -4.15 20.01
C ARG A 181 5.29 -5.58 19.50
N ARG A 182 4.10 -6.12 19.76
CA ARG A 182 3.74 -7.52 19.47
C ARG A 182 2.43 -7.58 18.72
N ASP A 183 2.45 -8.12 17.51
CA ASP A 183 1.26 -8.42 16.72
C ASP A 183 1.27 -9.91 16.33
N SER A 184 0.15 -10.60 16.50
CA SER A 184 0.03 -12.04 16.24
C SER A 184 -0.02 -12.38 14.76
N VAL A 185 -0.38 -11.43 13.89
CA VAL A 185 -0.45 -11.61 12.43
C VAL A 185 0.79 -11.02 11.79
N HIS A 186 1.08 -9.76 12.10
CA HIS A 186 2.16 -8.98 11.45
C HIS A 186 3.48 -9.04 12.22
N GLY A 187 3.62 -9.97 13.15
CA GLY A 187 4.86 -10.19 13.90
C GLY A 187 5.27 -9.05 14.85
N PRO A 188 6.50 -9.13 15.38
CA PRO A 188 7.05 -8.09 16.26
C PRO A 188 7.22 -6.76 15.52
N PHE A 189 7.27 -5.67 16.28
CA PHE A 189 7.65 -4.37 15.74
C PHE A 189 9.16 -4.34 15.43
N GLU A 190 9.52 -3.94 14.22
CA GLU A 190 10.90 -3.77 13.77
C GLU A 190 11.52 -2.50 14.37
N GLY A 191 12.07 -2.63 15.59
CA GLY A 191 12.87 -1.61 16.22
C GLY A 191 12.62 -1.43 17.71
N THR A 192 12.77 -0.20 18.20
CA THR A 192 12.75 0.10 19.64
C THR A 192 11.53 0.92 20.04
N ILE A 193 10.98 0.65 21.22
CA ILE A 193 9.85 1.37 21.80
C ILE A 193 10.18 1.73 23.24
N ARG A 194 10.14 3.03 23.56
CA ARG A 194 10.29 3.60 24.90
C ARG A 194 8.99 4.27 25.33
N VAL A 195 8.65 4.18 26.61
CA VAL A 195 7.44 4.78 27.19
C VAL A 195 7.87 5.79 28.25
N ASN A 196 7.27 6.98 28.22
CA ASN A 196 7.41 7.98 29.27
C ASN A 196 6.01 8.27 29.84
N GLN A 197 5.81 7.87 31.10
CA GLN A 197 4.52 7.99 31.80
C GLN A 197 4.20 9.45 32.16
N ASP A 198 5.20 10.22 32.59
CA ASP A 198 5.04 11.59 33.05
C ASP A 198 4.48 12.50 31.94
N THR A 199 4.91 12.27 30.70
CA THR A 199 4.49 13.03 29.52
C THR A 199 3.43 12.32 28.69
N ASN A 200 3.03 11.10 29.06
CA ASN A 200 2.15 10.23 28.27
C ASN A 200 2.63 10.04 26.82
N THR A 201 3.91 9.74 26.61
CA THR A 201 4.49 9.57 25.26
C THR A 201 4.99 8.15 25.02
N ILE A 202 4.86 7.71 23.75
CA ILE A 202 5.50 6.51 23.22
C ILE A 202 6.53 6.98 22.18
N THR A 203 7.81 6.65 22.37
CA THR A 203 8.85 6.92 21.38
C THR A 203 9.24 5.64 20.67
N ALA A 204 8.97 5.55 19.38
CA ALA A 204 9.23 4.38 18.55
C ALA A 204 10.17 4.74 17.39
N ASN A 205 11.33 4.09 17.30
CA ASN A 205 12.39 4.41 16.30
C ASN A 205 12.72 5.91 16.20
N GLY A 206 12.74 6.61 17.34
CA GLY A 206 12.98 8.06 17.43
C GLY A 206 11.77 8.94 17.14
N VAL A 207 10.65 8.38 16.66
CA VAL A 207 9.38 9.09 16.49
C VAL A 207 8.67 9.15 17.84
N GLN A 208 8.59 10.36 18.42
CA GLN A 208 7.84 10.60 19.66
C GLN A 208 6.37 10.84 19.33
N VAL A 209 5.51 10.02 19.92
CA VAL A 209 4.05 10.03 19.72
C VAL A 209 3.38 10.39 21.04
N GLN A 210 2.62 11.49 21.04
CA GLN A 210 1.80 11.89 22.17
C GLN A 210 0.57 10.98 22.28
N VAL A 211 0.33 10.39 23.45
CA VAL A 211 -0.92 9.68 23.73
C VAL A 211 -1.88 10.65 24.41
N ILE A 212 -2.99 10.91 23.75
CA ILE A 212 -4.03 11.83 24.22
C ILE A 212 -5.25 11.00 24.61
N TYR A 213 -5.76 11.25 25.81
CA TYR A 213 -6.93 10.58 26.34
C TYR A 213 -8.17 11.46 26.15
N SER A 214 -9.10 11.04 25.28
CA SER A 214 -10.37 11.73 25.07
C SER A 214 -11.44 10.77 24.53
N ASP A 215 -12.69 11.06 24.84
CA ASP A 215 -13.88 10.41 24.29
C ASP A 215 -14.70 11.32 23.35
N ASN A 216 -14.40 12.62 23.36
CA ASN A 216 -14.99 13.64 22.51
C ASN A 216 -13.91 14.22 21.57
N PRO A 217 -14.05 14.06 20.24
CA PRO A 217 -13.06 14.58 19.30
C PRO A 217 -12.96 16.11 19.36
N ALA A 218 -14.09 16.81 19.50
CA ALA A 218 -14.17 18.27 19.37
C ALA A 218 -13.55 19.05 20.54
N SER A 219 -13.30 18.41 21.69
CA SER A 219 -12.76 19.08 22.89
C SER A 219 -11.24 19.17 22.93
N ILE A 220 -10.54 18.49 22.02
CA ILE A 220 -9.08 18.37 22.06
C ILE A 220 -8.43 19.62 21.47
N ASP A 221 -7.46 20.18 22.21
CA ASP A 221 -6.59 21.25 21.73
C ASP A 221 -5.22 20.67 21.36
N TYR A 222 -5.01 20.35 20.08
CA TYR A 222 -3.74 19.78 19.62
C TYR A 222 -2.60 20.81 19.60
N THR A 223 -2.93 22.11 19.63
CA THR A 223 -1.92 23.18 19.63
C THR A 223 -1.10 23.19 20.91
N ALA A 224 -1.65 22.69 22.02
CA ALA A 224 -0.93 22.45 23.27
C ALA A 224 0.25 21.47 23.12
N TYR A 225 0.24 20.64 22.08
CA TYR A 225 1.31 19.69 21.74
C TYR A 225 2.14 20.13 20.52
N GLY A 226 2.01 21.40 20.11
CA GLY A 226 2.70 21.96 18.95
C GLY A 226 2.24 21.36 17.62
N ILE A 227 0.95 21.02 17.50
CA ILE A 227 0.32 20.51 16.29
C ILE A 227 -0.74 21.52 15.84
N THR A 228 -0.55 22.13 14.67
CA THR A 228 -1.37 23.28 14.22
C THR A 228 -2.04 23.09 12.85
N ASN A 229 -1.63 22.11 12.06
CA ASN A 229 -2.16 21.85 10.71
C ASN A 229 -2.19 20.34 10.41
N ALA A 230 -2.87 19.57 11.26
CA ALA A 230 -2.82 18.12 11.19
C ALA A 230 -3.89 17.50 10.30
N LEU A 231 -3.53 16.36 9.72
CA LEU A 231 -4.47 15.37 9.20
C LEU A 231 -4.86 14.41 10.33
N VAL A 232 -6.15 14.35 10.65
CA VAL A 232 -6.69 13.32 11.55
C VAL A 232 -7.11 12.11 10.72
N VAL A 233 -6.57 10.94 11.05
CA VAL A 233 -7.02 9.66 10.50
C VAL A 233 -7.95 9.00 11.52
N ASP A 234 -9.26 9.01 11.25
CA ASP A 234 -10.25 8.35 12.09
C ASP A 234 -10.30 6.86 11.74
N ASN A 235 -9.73 6.07 12.65
CA ASN A 235 -9.72 4.62 12.57
C ASN A 235 -10.63 3.94 13.61
N THR A 236 -11.53 4.73 14.23
CA THR A 236 -12.57 4.19 15.12
C THR A 236 -13.77 3.68 14.34
N GLY A 237 -14.07 4.29 13.19
CA GLY A 237 -15.25 3.99 12.39
C GLY A 237 -16.59 4.32 13.08
N ARG A 238 -16.55 5.02 14.22
CA ARG A 238 -17.75 5.38 15.00
C ARG A 238 -18.64 6.36 14.24
N TRP A 239 -18.02 7.32 13.56
CA TRP A 239 -18.69 8.27 12.67
C TRP A 239 -18.39 7.93 11.24
N ARG A 240 -19.42 7.98 10.39
CA ARG A 240 -19.30 7.61 8.98
C ARG A 240 -19.95 8.61 8.04
N ASP A 241 -20.49 9.71 8.54
CA ASP A 241 -21.08 10.80 7.76
C ASP A 241 -20.30 12.11 7.98
N ALA A 242 -20.56 13.08 7.12
CA ALA A 242 -19.86 14.36 7.13
C ALA A 242 -20.07 15.12 8.46
N GLU A 243 -21.29 15.10 9.00
CA GLU A 243 -21.61 15.76 10.26
C GLU A 243 -20.81 15.15 11.42
N GLY A 244 -20.83 13.82 11.57
CA GLY A 244 -20.11 13.12 12.63
C GLY A 244 -18.60 13.30 12.54
N LEU A 245 -18.01 13.29 11.34
CA LEU A 245 -16.58 13.51 11.14
C LEU A 245 -16.17 14.97 11.27
N SER A 246 -17.05 15.93 10.98
CA SER A 246 -16.78 17.37 11.11
C SER A 246 -16.44 17.77 12.55
N GLN A 247 -16.77 16.92 13.53
CA GLN A 247 -16.41 17.14 14.92
C GLN A 247 -14.90 17.23 15.13
N HIS A 248 -14.10 16.46 14.39
CA HIS A 248 -12.63 16.56 14.42
C HIS A 248 -12.14 17.90 13.87
N LEU A 249 -12.83 18.48 12.89
CA LEU A 249 -12.48 19.77 12.30
C LEU A 249 -12.74 20.95 13.24
N ARG A 250 -13.52 20.75 14.31
CA ARG A 250 -13.74 21.75 15.37
C ARG A 250 -12.60 21.80 16.39
N SER A 251 -11.78 20.75 16.45
CA SER A 251 -10.63 20.66 17.34
C SER A 251 -9.52 21.59 16.85
N LYS A 252 -8.87 22.30 17.77
CA LYS A 252 -7.79 23.22 17.40
C LYS A 252 -6.58 22.44 16.90
N GLY A 253 -6.02 22.87 15.78
CA GLY A 253 -4.85 22.26 15.14
C GLY A 253 -5.16 21.18 14.09
N VAL A 254 -6.44 20.91 13.81
CA VAL A 254 -6.87 19.97 12.76
C VAL A 254 -7.27 20.72 11.48
N ALA A 255 -6.73 20.27 10.35
CA ALA A 255 -7.02 20.85 9.04
C ALA A 255 -7.94 19.96 8.21
N ARG A 256 -7.62 18.66 8.13
CA ARG A 256 -8.31 17.66 7.29
C ARG A 256 -8.55 16.36 8.08
N VAL A 257 -9.50 15.54 7.60
CA VAL A 257 -9.91 14.27 8.20
C VAL A 257 -9.97 13.17 7.14
N LEU A 258 -9.37 12.02 7.43
CA LEU A 258 -9.42 10.81 6.62
C LEU A 258 -10.11 9.69 7.41
N LEU A 259 -11.24 9.19 6.92
CA LEU A 259 -11.93 8.04 7.50
C LEU A 259 -11.39 6.72 6.92
N THR A 260 -11.02 5.76 7.77
CA THR A 260 -10.57 4.42 7.34
C THR A 260 -11.72 3.41 7.22
N ALA A 261 -12.83 3.83 6.64
CA ALA A 261 -14.01 3.02 6.37
C ALA A 261 -14.86 3.68 5.26
N PRO A 262 -15.81 2.96 4.63
CA PRO A 262 -16.70 3.58 3.66
C PRO A 262 -17.55 4.69 4.29
N GLY A 263 -17.51 5.88 3.70
CA GLY A 263 -18.34 7.02 4.06
C GLY A 263 -19.80 6.87 3.61
N LYS A 264 -20.71 7.43 4.40
CA LYS A 264 -22.15 7.57 4.13
C LYS A 264 -22.45 8.91 3.47
N GLY A 265 -23.60 9.00 2.79
CA GLY A 265 -24.05 10.21 2.13
C GLY A 265 -23.11 10.63 0.98
N SER A 266 -22.79 11.92 0.94
CA SER A 266 -22.01 12.59 -0.10
C SER A 266 -20.50 12.56 0.10
N LEU A 267 -19.97 11.90 1.13
CA LEU A 267 -18.54 11.80 1.33
C LEU A 267 -17.84 11.12 0.14
N LYS A 268 -16.77 11.74 -0.37
CA LYS A 268 -15.93 11.18 -1.43
C LYS A 268 -15.27 9.89 -0.90
N ASN A 269 -15.62 8.76 -1.51
CA ASN A 269 -14.98 7.47 -1.26
C ASN A 269 -13.84 7.29 -2.25
N ILE A 270 -12.60 7.39 -1.76
CA ILE A 270 -11.40 7.35 -2.56
C ILE A 270 -10.80 5.95 -2.55
N VAL A 271 -10.48 5.47 -3.76
CA VAL A 271 -9.59 4.35 -4.05
C VAL A 271 -8.40 4.92 -4.80
N HIS A 272 -7.21 4.87 -4.18
CA HIS A 272 -6.00 5.39 -4.79
C HIS A 272 -5.66 4.62 -6.08
N GLY A 273 -5.07 5.31 -7.06
CA GLY A 273 -4.84 4.77 -8.40
C GLY A 273 -6.10 4.69 -9.28
N ILE A 274 -7.29 5.00 -8.74
CA ILE A 274 -8.56 4.97 -9.50
C ILE A 274 -9.19 6.35 -9.57
N ASN A 275 -9.61 6.90 -8.42
CA ASN A 275 -10.32 8.18 -8.37
C ASN A 275 -9.69 9.19 -7.38
N HIS A 276 -8.47 8.95 -6.92
CA HIS A 276 -7.72 9.87 -6.05
C HIS A 276 -7.55 11.29 -6.63
N GLY A 277 -7.41 11.43 -7.95
CA GLY A 277 -7.38 12.74 -8.61
C GLY A 277 -8.68 13.57 -8.49
N SER A 278 -9.74 13.02 -7.89
CA SER A 278 -10.97 13.76 -7.54
C SER A 278 -10.89 14.48 -6.19
N ILE A 279 -9.80 14.28 -5.43
CA ILE A 279 -9.53 15.03 -4.21
C ILE A 279 -9.18 16.47 -4.60
N GLU A 280 -9.95 17.42 -4.09
CA GLU A 280 -9.77 18.85 -4.27
C GLU A 280 -9.18 19.46 -2.99
N ASP A 281 -8.51 20.60 -3.10
CA ASP A 281 -7.93 21.28 -1.93
C ASP A 281 -8.97 21.71 -0.88
N THR A 282 -10.22 21.89 -1.33
CA THR A 282 -11.37 22.20 -0.49
C THR A 282 -11.91 20.99 0.27
N ASP A 283 -11.53 19.76 -0.10
CA ASP A 283 -11.97 18.55 0.59
C ASP A 283 -11.30 18.43 1.96
N ARG A 284 -12.06 18.79 2.99
CA ARG A 284 -11.61 18.63 4.38
C ARG A 284 -11.86 17.24 4.95
N ILE A 285 -12.76 16.46 4.35
CA ILE A 285 -13.13 15.12 4.83
C ILE A 285 -13.27 14.18 3.63
N VAL A 286 -12.49 13.09 3.63
CA VAL A 286 -12.63 12.01 2.65
C VAL A 286 -12.58 10.66 3.35
N SER A 287 -13.02 9.61 2.65
CA SER A 287 -12.99 8.24 3.16
C SER A 287 -12.20 7.31 2.26
N ALA A 288 -11.35 6.48 2.86
CA ALA A 288 -10.48 5.52 2.17
C ALA A 288 -11.19 4.22 1.75
N ALA A 289 -12.51 4.27 1.48
CA ALA A 289 -13.34 3.12 1.16
C ALA A 289 -13.14 1.92 2.15
N SER A 290 -13.37 0.68 1.70
CA SER A 290 -13.07 -0.55 2.46
C SER A 290 -11.89 -1.32 1.85
N CYS A 291 -11.33 -2.26 2.60
CA CYS A 291 -10.31 -3.20 2.11
C CYS A 291 -10.75 -3.93 0.83
N THR A 292 -11.95 -4.52 0.82
CA THR A 292 -12.48 -5.24 -0.36
C THR A 292 -12.63 -4.32 -1.57
N THR A 293 -13.13 -3.08 -1.40
CA THR A 293 -13.25 -2.12 -2.52
C THR A 293 -11.87 -1.77 -3.07
N ASN A 294 -10.90 -1.47 -2.21
CA ASN A 294 -9.53 -1.17 -2.65
C ASN A 294 -8.87 -2.36 -3.39
N ALA A 295 -9.19 -3.61 -3.01
CA ALA A 295 -8.65 -4.80 -3.64
C ALA A 295 -9.21 -5.05 -5.05
N ILE A 296 -10.52 -4.93 -5.22
CA ILE A 296 -11.19 -5.37 -6.45
C ILE A 296 -11.33 -4.26 -7.49
N THR A 297 -11.46 -2.99 -7.08
CA THR A 297 -11.73 -1.88 -8.01
C THR A 297 -10.63 -1.72 -9.06
N PRO A 298 -9.32 -1.80 -8.74
CA PRO A 298 -8.27 -1.73 -9.75
C PRO A 298 -8.35 -2.87 -10.79
N VAL A 299 -8.59 -4.10 -10.33
CA VAL A 299 -8.73 -5.26 -11.23
C VAL A 299 -9.98 -5.10 -12.11
N LEU A 300 -11.10 -4.67 -11.55
CA LEU A 300 -12.34 -4.41 -12.30
C LEU A 300 -12.16 -3.29 -13.32
N LYS A 301 -11.42 -2.23 -13.00
CA LYS A 301 -11.07 -1.18 -13.97
C LYS A 301 -10.31 -1.78 -15.15
N ALA A 302 -9.21 -2.50 -14.89
CA ALA A 302 -8.40 -3.11 -15.94
C ALA A 302 -9.22 -4.03 -16.87
N ILE A 303 -10.10 -4.86 -16.29
CA ILE A 303 -10.98 -5.75 -17.05
C ILE A 303 -12.06 -4.99 -17.82
N ASN A 304 -12.69 -3.99 -17.20
CA ASN A 304 -13.73 -3.20 -17.86
C ASN A 304 -13.17 -2.42 -19.05
N ASP A 305 -12.01 -1.79 -18.89
CA ASP A 305 -11.37 -0.99 -19.94
C ASP A 305 -10.99 -1.86 -21.16
N ARG A 306 -10.53 -3.10 -20.91
CA ARG A 306 -10.07 -4.01 -21.99
C ARG A 306 -11.18 -4.84 -22.61
N PHE A 307 -12.07 -5.40 -21.81
CA PHE A 307 -13.04 -6.42 -22.24
C PHE A 307 -14.51 -5.98 -22.12
N GLY A 308 -14.78 -4.90 -21.37
CA GLY A 308 -16.13 -4.41 -21.08
C GLY A 308 -16.88 -5.32 -20.11
N VAL A 309 -17.28 -4.83 -18.93
CA VAL A 309 -18.12 -5.59 -18.00
C VAL A 309 -19.59 -5.28 -18.26
N VAL A 310 -20.40 -6.32 -18.52
CA VAL A 310 -21.85 -6.21 -18.71
C VAL A 310 -22.57 -6.39 -17.37
N HIS A 311 -22.29 -7.49 -16.67
CA HIS A 311 -22.81 -7.79 -15.33
C HIS A 311 -21.75 -8.53 -14.52
N GLY A 312 -21.84 -8.48 -13.20
CA GLY A 312 -20.96 -9.26 -12.34
C GLY A 312 -21.49 -9.49 -10.93
N HIS A 313 -20.97 -10.53 -10.32
CA HIS A 313 -21.19 -10.86 -8.92
C HIS A 313 -19.84 -10.95 -8.21
N VAL A 314 -19.72 -10.23 -7.10
CA VAL A 314 -18.52 -10.22 -6.25
C VAL A 314 -18.83 -10.98 -4.97
N GLU A 315 -18.21 -12.14 -4.79
CA GLU A 315 -18.22 -12.85 -3.51
C GLU A 315 -16.88 -12.59 -2.82
N THR A 316 -16.87 -12.42 -1.50
CA THR A 316 -15.59 -12.39 -0.75
C THR A 316 -15.57 -13.38 0.39
N VAL A 317 -14.60 -14.28 0.34
CA VAL A 317 -14.21 -15.13 1.46
C VAL A 317 -13.28 -14.29 2.32
N HIS A 318 -13.82 -13.74 3.40
CA HIS A 318 -13.16 -12.69 4.16
C HIS A 318 -12.79 -13.18 5.55
N SER A 319 -11.56 -12.92 5.99
CA SER A 319 -11.15 -13.11 7.38
C SER A 319 -12.11 -12.44 8.36
N PHE A 320 -12.23 -13.01 9.55
CA PHE A 320 -13.01 -12.36 10.59
C PHE A 320 -12.38 -11.03 11.01
N THR A 321 -13.19 -10.14 11.56
CA THR A 321 -12.72 -8.84 12.05
C THR A 321 -13.20 -8.60 13.48
N ASN A 322 -12.73 -7.53 14.13
CA ASN A 322 -13.14 -7.16 15.49
C ASN A 322 -14.64 -6.86 15.65
N ASP A 323 -15.39 -6.72 14.56
CA ASP A 323 -16.85 -6.58 14.57
C ASP A 323 -17.56 -7.90 14.93
N GLN A 324 -16.89 -9.06 14.75
CA GLN A 324 -17.47 -10.37 15.08
C GLN A 324 -17.11 -10.82 16.50
N ASN A 325 -17.97 -11.65 17.08
CA ASN A 325 -17.78 -12.18 18.42
C ASN A 325 -16.89 -13.43 18.40
N LEU A 326 -16.01 -13.57 19.40
CA LEU A 326 -15.18 -14.78 19.58
C LEU A 326 -16.03 -15.99 19.96
N ILE A 327 -17.05 -15.77 20.79
CA ILE A 327 -18.04 -16.77 21.24
C ILE A 327 -19.45 -16.26 20.91
N ASP A 328 -20.43 -17.15 20.86
CA ASP A 328 -21.82 -16.78 20.58
C ASP A 328 -22.31 -15.70 21.56
N ASN A 329 -22.66 -14.52 21.03
CA ASN A 329 -23.13 -13.37 21.80
C ASN A 329 -23.98 -12.43 20.93
N PHE A 330 -24.71 -11.50 21.55
CA PHE A 330 -25.54 -10.53 20.86
C PHE A 330 -24.73 -9.71 19.84
N HIS A 331 -25.31 -9.48 18.67
CA HIS A 331 -24.77 -8.61 17.63
C HIS A 331 -25.94 -8.04 16.81
N ASN A 332 -25.82 -6.81 16.31
CA ASN A 332 -26.86 -6.14 15.52
C ASN A 332 -27.13 -6.75 14.13
N GLY A 333 -26.39 -7.80 13.77
CA GLY A 333 -26.47 -8.46 12.48
C GLY A 333 -26.68 -9.94 12.71
N ASP A 334 -27.76 -10.48 12.15
CA ASP A 334 -28.38 -11.75 12.53
C ASP A 334 -27.41 -12.92 12.67
N ARG A 335 -26.46 -13.06 11.73
CA ARG A 335 -25.51 -14.18 11.71
C ARG A 335 -24.15 -13.86 12.37
N ARG A 336 -23.82 -12.58 12.58
CA ARG A 336 -22.51 -12.12 13.08
C ARG A 336 -22.34 -12.26 14.59
N GLY A 337 -23.40 -12.59 15.31
CA GLY A 337 -23.34 -12.93 16.73
C GLY A 337 -22.71 -14.28 17.02
N ARG A 338 -22.63 -15.17 16.03
CA ARG A 338 -22.04 -16.51 16.14
C ARG A 338 -20.51 -16.45 16.18
N SER A 339 -19.89 -17.41 16.87
CA SER A 339 -18.43 -17.51 17.05
C SER A 339 -17.67 -17.44 15.73
N ALA A 340 -16.82 -16.42 15.60
CA ALA A 340 -16.02 -16.15 14.40
C ALA A 340 -14.99 -17.24 14.10
N ALA A 341 -14.42 -17.86 15.14
CA ALA A 341 -13.36 -18.86 15.00
C ALA A 341 -13.87 -20.25 14.59
N LEU A 342 -15.20 -20.46 14.55
CA LEU A 342 -15.80 -21.78 14.32
C LEU A 342 -16.73 -21.83 13.11
N ASN A 343 -17.12 -20.68 12.53
CA ASN A 343 -18.19 -20.62 11.55
C ASN A 343 -17.79 -19.92 10.25
N MET A 344 -18.41 -20.36 9.16
CA MET A 344 -18.53 -19.58 7.93
C MET A 344 -19.81 -18.75 7.99
N VAL A 345 -19.70 -17.42 7.91
CA VAL A 345 -20.84 -16.51 8.15
C VAL A 345 -21.17 -15.69 6.91
N ILE A 346 -22.28 -16.01 6.24
CA ILE A 346 -22.77 -15.28 5.07
C ILE A 346 -23.34 -13.91 5.48
N THR A 347 -22.91 -12.84 4.83
CA THR A 347 -23.37 -11.48 5.06
C THR A 347 -23.36 -10.66 3.76
N GLU A 348 -24.15 -9.59 3.71
CA GLU A 348 -24.12 -8.67 2.57
C GLU A 348 -22.82 -7.84 2.58
N THR A 349 -22.34 -7.47 1.40
CA THR A 349 -21.20 -6.57 1.24
C THR A 349 -21.60 -5.28 0.53
N GLY A 350 -21.09 -4.15 1.02
CA GLY A 350 -21.23 -2.86 0.36
C GLY A 350 -20.25 -2.67 -0.81
N ALA A 351 -19.36 -3.64 -1.07
CA ALA A 351 -18.27 -3.48 -2.02
C ALA A 351 -18.75 -3.15 -3.43
N ALA A 352 -19.78 -3.83 -3.96
CA ALA A 352 -20.31 -3.58 -5.30
C ALA A 352 -20.83 -2.13 -5.46
N LYS A 353 -21.60 -1.63 -4.49
CA LYS A 353 -22.07 -0.22 -4.48
C LYS A 353 -20.90 0.77 -4.37
N ALA A 354 -19.84 0.40 -3.66
CA ALA A 354 -18.66 1.23 -3.50
C ALA A 354 -17.79 1.26 -4.77
N VAL A 355 -17.68 0.13 -5.49
CA VAL A 355 -17.02 0.08 -6.81
C VAL A 355 -17.71 1.05 -7.76
N ALA A 356 -19.04 1.04 -7.83
CA ALA A 356 -19.80 1.96 -8.69
C ALA A 356 -19.60 3.45 -8.35
N LYS A 357 -19.19 3.79 -7.12
CA LYS A 357 -18.81 5.18 -6.77
C LYS A 357 -17.43 5.55 -7.30
N ALA A 358 -16.51 4.59 -7.41
CA ALA A 358 -15.16 4.81 -7.94
C ALA A 358 -15.10 4.65 -9.46
N LEU A 359 -15.96 3.81 -10.04
CA LEU A 359 -16.11 3.50 -11.47
C LEU A 359 -17.60 3.65 -11.85
N PRO A 360 -18.07 4.87 -12.12
CA PRO A 360 -19.49 5.16 -12.42
C PRO A 360 -20.07 4.31 -13.56
N GLU A 361 -19.25 3.92 -14.53
CA GLU A 361 -19.60 3.05 -15.66
C GLU A 361 -19.99 1.61 -15.26
N LEU A 362 -19.71 1.22 -14.01
CA LEU A 362 -20.14 -0.05 -13.42
C LEU A 362 -21.41 0.08 -12.54
N LEU A 363 -22.03 1.26 -12.50
CA LEU A 363 -23.26 1.48 -11.75
C LEU A 363 -24.38 0.55 -12.22
N GLY A 364 -24.97 -0.19 -11.28
CA GLY A 364 -26.06 -1.14 -11.55
C GLY A 364 -25.62 -2.48 -12.16
N LYS A 365 -24.34 -2.65 -12.50
CA LYS A 365 -23.82 -3.88 -13.13
C LYS A 365 -23.36 -4.94 -12.14
N LEU A 366 -23.04 -4.54 -10.90
CA LEU A 366 -22.43 -5.41 -9.90
C LEU A 366 -23.35 -5.68 -8.71
N THR A 367 -23.38 -6.93 -8.30
CA THR A 367 -23.92 -7.38 -7.01
C THR A 367 -22.80 -7.95 -6.13
N GLY A 368 -23.05 -8.21 -4.85
CA GLY A 368 -22.07 -8.94 -4.07
C GLY A 368 -22.51 -9.40 -2.69
N SER A 369 -21.78 -10.38 -2.18
CA SER A 369 -21.91 -10.99 -0.87
C SER A 369 -20.54 -11.27 -0.26
N ALA A 370 -20.53 -11.61 1.02
CA ALA A 370 -19.34 -12.02 1.74
C ALA A 370 -19.61 -13.25 2.60
N ILE A 371 -18.62 -14.12 2.72
CA ILE A 371 -18.55 -15.22 3.67
C ILE A 371 -17.40 -14.93 4.62
N ARG A 372 -17.68 -14.69 5.90
CA ARG A 372 -16.63 -14.56 6.91
C ARG A 372 -16.10 -15.95 7.27
N VAL A 373 -14.79 -16.14 7.28
CA VAL A 373 -14.15 -17.43 7.58
C VAL A 373 -13.23 -17.37 8.81
N PRO A 374 -12.94 -18.53 9.46
CA PRO A 374 -12.04 -18.64 10.61
C PRO A 374 -10.54 -18.39 10.33
N THR A 375 -10.19 -17.39 9.51
CA THR A 375 -8.82 -16.92 9.33
C THR A 375 -8.67 -15.53 9.93
N PRO A 376 -7.53 -15.23 10.61
CA PRO A 376 -7.35 -13.96 11.31
C PRO A 376 -6.99 -12.79 10.39
N ASP A 377 -6.47 -13.08 9.20
CA ASP A 377 -6.13 -12.10 8.18
C ASP A 377 -6.00 -12.77 6.81
N VAL A 378 -5.91 -11.92 5.78
CA VAL A 378 -5.95 -12.23 4.36
C VAL A 378 -7.27 -12.81 3.89
N SER A 379 -7.85 -12.10 2.94
CA SER A 379 -9.14 -12.39 2.34
C SER A 379 -8.99 -12.63 0.84
N LEU A 380 -10.02 -13.23 0.25
CA LEU A 380 -10.10 -13.55 -1.17
C LEU A 380 -11.40 -12.97 -1.73
N ALA A 381 -11.31 -12.28 -2.86
CA ALA A 381 -12.47 -11.87 -3.65
C ALA A 381 -12.57 -12.74 -4.90
N ILE A 382 -13.79 -13.14 -5.23
CA ILE A 382 -14.14 -13.91 -6.41
C ILE A 382 -15.00 -13.00 -7.28
N LEU A 383 -14.48 -12.64 -8.45
CA LEU A 383 -15.16 -11.78 -9.42
C LEU A 383 -15.72 -12.67 -10.51
N ASN A 384 -17.03 -12.96 -10.48
CA ASN A 384 -17.73 -13.66 -11.54
C ASN A 384 -18.36 -12.63 -12.48
N LEU A 385 -17.85 -12.53 -13.70
CA LEU A 385 -18.12 -11.44 -14.64
C LEU A 385 -18.64 -11.97 -15.97
N SER A 386 -19.62 -11.27 -16.53
CA SER A 386 -20.03 -11.39 -17.93
C SER A 386 -19.46 -10.22 -18.72
N LEU A 387 -18.72 -10.53 -19.77
CA LEU A 387 -17.97 -9.58 -20.59
C LEU A 387 -18.70 -9.24 -21.90
N GLU A 388 -18.42 -8.06 -22.44
CA GLU A 388 -18.89 -7.67 -23.76
C GLU A 388 -18.06 -8.34 -24.85
N ASN A 389 -16.74 -8.30 -24.68
CA ASN A 389 -15.76 -8.98 -25.53
C ASN A 389 -15.23 -10.21 -24.79
N GLY A 390 -15.36 -11.38 -25.41
CA GLY A 390 -14.86 -12.63 -24.84
C GLY A 390 -13.33 -12.67 -24.79
N THR A 391 -12.78 -13.52 -23.92
CA THR A 391 -11.34 -13.68 -23.73
C THR A 391 -10.97 -15.14 -23.41
N THR A 392 -9.72 -15.50 -23.65
CA THR A 392 -9.14 -16.75 -23.13
C THR A 392 -8.49 -16.51 -21.76
N LYS A 393 -8.20 -17.60 -21.04
CA LYS A 393 -7.45 -17.55 -19.77
C LYS A 393 -6.06 -16.97 -19.99
N GLU A 394 -5.40 -17.37 -21.08
CA GLU A 394 -4.04 -16.97 -21.42
C GLU A 394 -3.98 -15.47 -21.72
N GLU A 395 -4.94 -14.94 -22.49
CA GLU A 395 -5.01 -13.52 -22.82
C GLU A 395 -5.22 -12.66 -21.56
N VAL A 396 -6.22 -12.98 -20.74
CA VAL A 396 -6.54 -12.18 -19.54
C VAL A 396 -5.44 -12.25 -18.49
N ASN A 397 -4.82 -13.43 -18.30
CA ASN A 397 -3.70 -13.59 -17.38
C ASN A 397 -2.46 -12.83 -17.85
N SER A 398 -2.16 -12.88 -19.15
CA SER A 398 -1.05 -12.11 -19.71
C SER A 398 -1.30 -10.63 -19.51
N TYR A 399 -2.49 -10.14 -19.83
CA TYR A 399 -2.86 -8.74 -19.65
C TYR A 399 -2.78 -8.28 -18.18
N LEU A 400 -3.36 -9.03 -17.23
CA LEU A 400 -3.30 -8.65 -15.80
C LEU A 400 -1.88 -8.73 -15.24
N ARG A 401 -1.06 -9.67 -15.72
CA ARG A 401 0.38 -9.71 -15.41
C ARG A 401 1.07 -8.43 -15.90
N GLU A 402 0.86 -8.04 -17.16
CA GLU A 402 1.42 -6.80 -17.71
C GLU A 402 0.96 -5.57 -16.91
N MET A 403 -0.32 -5.50 -16.51
CA MET A 403 -0.83 -4.42 -15.65
C MET A 403 -0.13 -4.38 -14.28
N SER A 404 0.18 -5.53 -13.69
CA SER A 404 0.88 -5.57 -12.41
C SER A 404 2.35 -5.14 -12.50
N LEU A 405 2.94 -5.13 -13.69
CA LEU A 405 4.37 -4.87 -13.89
C LEU A 405 4.64 -3.48 -14.50
N HIS A 406 3.83 -3.07 -15.48
CA HIS A 406 4.18 -1.96 -16.38
C HIS A 406 3.16 -0.82 -16.42
N SER A 407 1.96 -0.98 -15.86
CA SER A 407 0.94 0.07 -15.92
C SER A 407 0.91 0.97 -14.69
N ASP A 408 0.10 2.03 -14.76
CA ASP A 408 -0.19 2.94 -13.64
C ASP A 408 -0.93 2.24 -12.48
N LEU A 409 -1.43 1.01 -12.72
CA LEU A 409 -2.03 0.16 -11.71
C LEU A 409 -1.02 -0.76 -11.01
N ARG A 410 0.27 -0.77 -11.38
CA ARG A 410 1.30 -1.62 -10.76
C ARG A 410 1.43 -1.43 -9.25
N ASP A 411 1.05 -0.26 -8.76
CA ASP A 411 1.06 0.03 -7.33
C ASP A 411 -0.18 -0.50 -6.58
N GLN A 412 -1.20 -0.91 -7.32
CA GLN A 412 -2.49 -1.38 -6.84
C GLN A 412 -2.66 -2.90 -7.02
N ILE A 413 -2.32 -3.39 -8.21
CA ILE A 413 -2.50 -4.79 -8.63
C ILE A 413 -1.15 -5.51 -8.58
N ASP A 414 -1.15 -6.70 -8.00
CA ASP A 414 -0.11 -7.70 -8.16
C ASP A 414 -0.68 -8.92 -8.90
N TYR A 415 0.20 -9.81 -9.35
CA TYR A 415 -0.16 -11.03 -10.04
C TYR A 415 0.70 -12.20 -9.57
N ILE A 416 0.06 -13.34 -9.32
CA ILE A 416 0.74 -14.58 -8.93
C ILE A 416 0.27 -15.76 -9.79
N ASP A 417 1.21 -16.65 -10.06
CA ASP A 417 1.03 -17.86 -10.85
C ASP A 417 1.89 -18.95 -10.22
N SER A 418 1.41 -19.44 -9.07
CA SER A 418 2.10 -20.42 -8.24
C SER A 418 1.07 -21.39 -7.67
N PRO A 419 1.29 -22.71 -7.78
CA PRO A 419 0.31 -23.69 -7.33
C PRO A 419 0.24 -23.85 -5.81
N GLU A 420 1.21 -23.29 -5.07
CA GLU A 420 1.40 -23.53 -3.64
C GLU A 420 0.92 -22.37 -2.75
N VAL A 421 0.48 -21.25 -3.32
CA VAL A 421 0.14 -20.06 -2.53
C VAL A 421 -1.21 -20.22 -1.82
N VAL A 422 -1.25 -19.81 -0.57
CA VAL A 422 -2.44 -19.79 0.29
C VAL A 422 -2.53 -18.48 1.07
N SER A 423 -3.60 -18.27 1.85
CA SER A 423 -3.88 -16.99 2.51
C SER A 423 -2.69 -16.44 3.31
N THR A 424 -1.99 -17.27 4.08
CA THR A 424 -0.88 -16.83 4.93
C THR A 424 0.31 -16.28 4.17
N ASP A 425 0.49 -16.64 2.90
CA ASP A 425 1.62 -16.17 2.07
C ASP A 425 1.47 -14.70 1.66
N PHE A 426 0.27 -14.13 1.83
CA PHE A 426 -0.02 -12.74 1.48
C PHE A 426 -0.04 -11.81 2.70
N VAL A 427 0.20 -12.32 3.91
CA VAL A 427 0.29 -11.50 5.13
C VAL A 427 1.45 -10.49 4.99
N GLY A 428 1.16 -9.23 5.28
CA GLY A 428 2.11 -8.12 5.11
C GLY A 428 2.24 -7.63 3.67
N SER A 429 1.41 -8.11 2.73
CA SER A 429 1.42 -7.60 1.36
C SER A 429 1.06 -6.11 1.33
N ARG A 430 1.82 -5.34 0.55
CA ARG A 430 1.62 -3.89 0.37
C ARG A 430 0.69 -3.56 -0.81
N ARG A 431 0.42 -4.54 -1.67
CA ARG A 431 -0.49 -4.40 -2.81
C ARG A 431 -1.92 -4.64 -2.33
N THR A 432 -2.88 -3.95 -2.95
CA THR A 432 -4.28 -4.05 -2.51
C THR A 432 -5.00 -5.26 -3.04
N GLY A 433 -4.66 -5.72 -4.25
CA GLY A 433 -5.22 -6.92 -4.84
C GLY A 433 -4.14 -7.70 -5.56
N ILE A 434 -4.16 -9.02 -5.40
CA ILE A 434 -3.20 -9.94 -6.01
C ILE A 434 -4.01 -10.96 -6.79
N VAL A 435 -3.93 -10.90 -8.12
CA VAL A 435 -4.66 -11.82 -9.00
C VAL A 435 -3.99 -13.19 -8.99
N ASP A 436 -4.78 -14.22 -8.72
CA ASP A 436 -4.36 -15.62 -8.86
C ASP A 436 -4.62 -16.13 -10.28
N GLY A 437 -3.54 -16.17 -11.06
CA GLY A 437 -3.58 -16.57 -12.46
C GLY A 437 -3.93 -18.04 -12.68
N LEU A 438 -3.52 -18.93 -11.77
CA LEU A 438 -3.83 -20.35 -11.89
C LEU A 438 -5.30 -20.63 -11.63
N ALA A 439 -5.90 -19.89 -10.69
CA ALA A 439 -7.32 -20.00 -10.37
C ALA A 439 -8.25 -19.34 -11.42
N THR A 440 -7.72 -18.53 -12.34
CA THR A 440 -8.53 -17.87 -13.36
C THR A 440 -9.26 -18.88 -14.25
N VAL A 441 -10.55 -18.65 -14.45
CA VAL A 441 -11.44 -19.43 -15.33
C VAL A 441 -12.02 -18.47 -16.37
N SER A 442 -11.82 -18.78 -17.65
CA SER A 442 -12.43 -18.02 -18.75
C SER A 442 -13.13 -18.96 -19.72
N THR A 443 -14.32 -18.58 -20.17
CA THR A 443 -15.09 -19.30 -21.18
C THR A 443 -15.86 -18.30 -22.02
N ASP A 444 -15.31 -17.94 -23.18
CA ASP A 444 -15.82 -16.89 -24.07
C ASP A 444 -16.08 -15.58 -23.28
N ARG A 445 -17.35 -15.22 -23.06
CA ARG A 445 -17.76 -14.02 -22.33
C ARG A 445 -17.92 -14.20 -20.82
N SER A 446 -17.69 -15.39 -20.29
CA SER A 446 -17.72 -15.66 -18.85
C SER A 446 -16.30 -15.65 -18.29
N LEU A 447 -16.04 -14.83 -17.27
CA LEU A 447 -14.74 -14.71 -16.62
C LEU A 447 -14.89 -14.80 -15.09
N ILE A 448 -14.11 -15.67 -14.46
CA ILE A 448 -13.97 -15.75 -13.01
C ILE A 448 -12.52 -15.45 -12.63
N LEU A 449 -12.33 -14.39 -11.85
CA LEU A 449 -11.04 -14.00 -11.29
C LEU A 449 -11.03 -14.16 -9.77
N TYR A 450 -9.87 -14.51 -9.25
CA TYR A 450 -9.60 -14.68 -7.83
C TYR A 450 -8.56 -13.65 -7.40
N VAL A 451 -8.90 -12.80 -6.44
CA VAL A 451 -8.07 -11.67 -6.01
C VAL A 451 -7.83 -11.78 -4.51
N TRP A 452 -6.61 -12.18 -4.14
CA TRP A 452 -6.15 -12.18 -2.75
C TRP A 452 -5.88 -10.76 -2.28
N TYR A 453 -6.11 -10.49 -1.00
CA TYR A 453 -5.74 -9.23 -0.38
C TYR A 453 -5.53 -9.37 1.11
N ASP A 454 -4.43 -8.81 1.60
CA ASP A 454 -4.28 -8.53 3.02
C ASP A 454 -5.22 -7.36 3.38
N ASN A 455 -6.32 -7.70 4.06
CA ASN A 455 -7.36 -6.75 4.43
C ASN A 455 -6.92 -5.75 5.51
N GLU A 456 -5.76 -5.94 6.12
CA GLU A 456 -5.21 -5.04 7.12
C GLU A 456 -4.03 -4.22 6.57
N PHE A 457 -2.99 -4.87 6.04
CA PHE A 457 -1.73 -4.25 5.65
C PHE A 457 -1.79 -3.55 4.29
N GLY A 458 -2.30 -4.24 3.25
CA GLY A 458 -2.51 -3.66 1.93
C GLY A 458 -3.47 -2.47 1.99
N TYR A 459 -4.53 -2.60 2.77
CA TYR A 459 -5.46 -1.51 3.07
C TYR A 459 -4.77 -0.34 3.80
N SER A 460 -3.98 -0.61 4.83
CA SER A 460 -3.26 0.45 5.57
C SER A 460 -2.28 1.21 4.67
N CYS A 461 -1.64 0.52 3.70
CA CYS A 461 -0.80 1.18 2.70
C CYS A 461 -1.59 2.16 1.83
N GLN A 462 -2.85 1.86 1.48
CA GLN A 462 -3.70 2.79 0.74
C GLN A 462 -4.12 4.00 1.55
N VAL A 463 -4.46 3.80 2.82
CA VAL A 463 -4.77 4.92 3.71
C VAL A 463 -3.60 5.89 3.77
N VAL A 464 -2.36 5.39 3.83
CA VAL A 464 -1.16 6.24 3.77
C VAL A 464 -1.04 6.99 2.44
N ARG A 465 -1.27 6.33 1.31
CA ARG A 465 -1.22 6.99 -0.02
C ARG A 465 -2.28 8.08 -0.17
N ILE A 466 -3.51 7.82 0.29
CA ILE A 466 -4.58 8.83 0.31
C ILE A 466 -4.22 9.98 1.25
N ALA A 467 -3.60 9.69 2.40
CA ALA A 467 -3.13 10.72 3.32
C ALA A 467 -2.01 11.58 2.71
N GLU A 468 -1.09 10.99 1.93
CA GLU A 468 -0.06 11.70 1.18
C GLU A 468 -0.70 12.63 0.13
N GLU A 469 -1.66 12.12 -0.65
CA GLU A 469 -2.41 12.89 -1.66
C GLU A 469 -3.19 14.06 -1.04
N MET A 470 -3.96 13.78 0.03
CA MET A 470 -4.65 14.82 0.81
C MET A 470 -3.71 15.85 1.45
N SER A 471 -2.42 15.56 1.53
CA SER A 471 -1.44 16.44 2.16
C SER A 471 -0.58 17.17 1.14
N GLY A 472 -0.78 16.92 -0.17
CA GLY A 472 0.08 17.43 -1.23
C GLY A 472 1.52 16.89 -1.13
N ILE A 473 1.72 15.75 -0.47
CA ILE A 473 3.04 15.13 -0.30
C ILE A 473 3.24 14.17 -1.47
N ASN A 474 3.63 14.71 -2.62
CA ASN A 474 3.94 13.92 -3.80
C ASN A 474 5.44 14.01 -4.07
N ARG A 475 6.15 12.90 -3.83
CA ARG A 475 7.57 12.78 -4.20
C ARG A 475 7.64 12.57 -5.71
N PRO A 476 8.48 13.33 -6.45
CA PRO A 476 8.71 13.02 -7.85
C PRO A 476 9.30 11.61 -7.96
N ALA A 477 8.78 10.83 -8.91
CA ALA A 477 9.22 9.47 -9.18
C ALA A 477 10.14 9.44 -10.40
N PHE A 478 11.23 8.69 -10.32
CA PHE A 478 12.23 8.56 -11.39
C PHE A 478 12.53 7.08 -11.71
N PRO A 479 12.73 6.72 -13.00
CA PRO A 479 12.49 7.58 -14.17
C PRO A 479 11.02 8.02 -14.22
N ALA A 480 10.77 9.17 -14.85
CA ALA A 480 9.40 9.64 -15.03
C ALA A 480 8.58 8.52 -15.69
N GLU A 481 7.34 8.35 -15.25
CA GLU A 481 6.47 7.36 -15.89
C GLU A 481 6.27 7.77 -17.35
N ASP A 482 6.79 6.96 -18.27
CA ASP A 482 6.31 6.99 -19.65
C ASP A 482 4.81 6.68 -19.55
N LEU A 483 3.98 7.69 -19.80
CA LEU A 483 2.56 7.50 -20.03
C LEU A 483 2.44 6.56 -21.24
N VAL A 484 2.42 5.25 -20.99
CA VAL A 484 2.08 4.25 -22.00
C VAL A 484 0.62 4.53 -22.33
N ARG A 485 0.42 5.41 -23.31
CA ARG A 485 -0.87 5.62 -23.95
C ARG A 485 -1.34 4.24 -24.39
N GLU A 486 -2.48 3.82 -23.86
CA GLU A 486 -3.22 2.62 -24.21
C GLU A 486 -3.23 2.42 -25.73
N ASN A 487 -2.29 1.63 -26.25
CA ASN A 487 -2.24 1.09 -27.60
C ASN A 487 -1.11 0.06 -27.66
N LEU A 488 -1.22 -1.00 -26.85
CA LEU A 488 -0.45 -2.22 -27.12
C LEU A 488 -1.05 -2.89 -28.37
N PRO A 489 -0.29 -3.08 -29.46
CA PRO A 489 -0.79 -3.75 -30.65
C PRO A 489 -1.15 -5.20 -30.33
N VAL A 490 -2.31 -5.62 -30.85
CA VAL A 490 -2.72 -7.02 -30.88
C VAL A 490 -1.65 -7.81 -31.63
N LEU A 491 -0.90 -8.65 -30.93
CA LEU A 491 -0.06 -9.66 -31.57
C LEU A 491 -0.99 -10.68 -32.23
N ALA A 492 -1.35 -10.42 -33.48
CA ALA A 492 -1.96 -11.40 -34.35
C ALA A 492 -0.96 -12.53 -34.56
N THR A 493 -1.26 -13.69 -33.99
CA THR A 493 -0.61 -14.95 -34.32
C THR A 493 -0.89 -15.25 -35.80
N GLN A 494 0.07 -14.95 -36.67
CA GLN A 494 0.05 -15.48 -38.03
C GLN A 494 0.23 -16.99 -37.96
N GLY A 495 -0.83 -17.71 -38.29
CA GLY A 495 -0.76 -19.12 -38.62
C GLY A 495 0.09 -19.32 -39.87
N SER A 496 1.02 -20.26 -39.81
CA SER A 496 1.65 -20.86 -40.97
C SER A 496 1.24 -22.33 -41.02
N ILE A 497 0.79 -22.70 -42.22
CA ILE A 497 0.29 -23.98 -42.73
C ILE A 497 1.20 -25.16 -42.38
#